data_AF-A0A2P5DWB4-F1
#
_entry.id   AF-A0A2P5DWB4-F1
#
_cell.length_a   1.000
_cell.length_b   1.000
_cell.length_c   1.000
_cell.angle_alpha   90.00
_cell.angle_beta   90.00
_cell.angle_gamma   90.00
#
_symmetry.space_group_name_H-M   'P 1'
#
loop_
_entity.id
_entity.type
_entity.pdbx_description
1 polymer ?
#
loop_
_entity_poly.entity_id
_entity_poly.type
_entity_poly.pdbx_seq_one_letter_code
_entity_poly.pdbx_strand_id
1 'polypeptide(L)'
;MLDGTSTMSVNGQMLYHAFSCSTWSEYTVVDVNYVLRLDPSTPQMPLPHASFLSCGFSTGFGAPWKLAAVEKGSSVAVIGLGAVGLGVVEGSRMRGATRIIGIDKNPRKKEKGQAFGMTDFINPLLHSDKSVSDLIKDLTAGMGVDYCFECTCLPYLISEALEATKSGKGKAIAIGFSDVTSLQISYLALLCDRTLKGSIFGGLRTKTDLPLLVEKCQK
;
A
#
# COMPACT_ATOMS: atom_id res chain seq x y z
N MET A 1 -27.16 -0.37 3.30
CA MET A 1 -27.12 -1.68 4.00
C MET A 1 -27.34 -2.79 2.99
N LEU A 2 -27.09 -4.06 3.34
CA LEU A 2 -27.22 -5.19 2.40
C LEU A 2 -28.64 -5.39 1.87
N ASP A 3 -29.65 -4.94 2.61
CA ASP A 3 -31.06 -4.92 2.23
C ASP A 3 -31.45 -3.73 1.33
N GLY A 4 -30.46 -2.93 0.88
CA GLY A 4 -30.69 -1.74 0.05
C GLY A 4 -31.15 -0.49 0.81
N THR A 5 -31.36 -0.58 2.13
CA THR A 5 -31.81 0.55 2.95
C THR A 5 -30.64 1.39 3.47
N SER A 6 -30.93 2.60 3.97
CA SER A 6 -29.98 3.41 4.72
C SER A 6 -30.45 3.63 6.15
N THR A 7 -29.48 3.61 7.08
CA THR A 7 -29.69 3.94 8.49
C THR A 7 -29.43 5.42 8.80
N MET A 8 -29.09 6.22 7.79
CA MET A 8 -28.75 7.65 7.95
C MET A 8 -29.78 8.52 7.24
N SER A 9 -30.25 9.56 7.92
CA SER A 9 -31.15 10.56 7.35
C SER A 9 -30.97 11.93 7.99
N VAL A 10 -31.35 12.98 7.26
CA VAL A 10 -31.43 14.36 7.75
C VAL A 10 -32.76 14.93 7.31
N ASN A 11 -33.57 15.42 8.25
CA ASN A 11 -34.91 15.99 7.99
C ASN A 11 -35.81 15.07 7.15
N GLY A 12 -35.76 13.75 7.40
CA GLY A 12 -36.53 12.76 6.64
C GLY A 12 -35.97 12.43 5.25
N GLN A 13 -34.91 13.09 4.80
CA GLN A 13 -34.22 12.74 3.56
C GLN A 13 -33.14 11.69 3.84
N MET A 14 -33.14 10.62 3.04
CA MET A 14 -32.17 9.55 3.14
C MET A 14 -30.77 10.03 2.75
N LEU A 15 -29.77 9.72 3.57
CA LEU A 15 -28.37 9.85 3.22
C LEU A 15 -27.80 8.50 2.80
N TYR A 16 -26.88 8.47 1.85
CA TYR A 16 -26.20 7.24 1.47
C TYR A 16 -25.07 6.90 2.44
N HIS A 17 -24.85 5.60 2.63
CA HIS A 17 -23.64 5.10 3.29
C HIS A 17 -22.43 5.20 2.35
N ALA A 18 -21.26 5.46 2.90
CA ALA A 18 -19.99 5.52 2.17
C ALA A 18 -19.02 4.45 2.68
N PHE A 19 -18.35 3.74 1.74
CA PHE A 19 -17.29 2.76 2.00
C PHE A 19 -17.65 1.67 3.04
N SER A 20 -18.95 1.36 3.17
CA SER A 20 -19.49 0.39 4.13
C SER A 20 -19.24 0.72 5.61
N CYS A 21 -18.80 1.94 5.96
CA CYS A 21 -18.49 2.33 7.34
C CYS A 21 -19.05 3.69 7.77
N SER A 22 -19.12 4.67 6.86
CA SER A 22 -19.70 6.01 7.12
C SER A 22 -19.20 6.67 8.41
N THR A 23 -17.89 6.64 8.66
CA THR A 23 -17.28 7.03 9.95
C THR A 23 -17.20 8.54 10.22
N TRP A 24 -17.79 9.37 9.35
CA TRP A 24 -17.89 10.83 9.56
C TRP A 24 -19.24 11.18 10.20
N SER A 25 -19.53 10.49 11.30
CA SER A 25 -20.74 10.63 12.11
C SER A 25 -20.39 10.19 13.52
N GLU A 26 -21.00 10.81 14.54
CA GLU A 26 -20.81 10.43 15.95
C GLU A 26 -21.25 8.99 16.20
N TYR A 27 -22.23 8.51 15.44
CA TYR A 27 -22.74 7.14 15.47
C TYR A 27 -22.89 6.59 14.05
N THR A 28 -22.62 5.30 13.87
CA THR A 28 -22.81 4.61 12.59
C THR A 28 -23.34 3.20 12.82
N VAL A 29 -24.05 2.67 11.83
CA VAL A 29 -24.49 1.27 11.80
C VAL A 29 -23.68 0.56 10.73
N VAL A 30 -23.00 -0.51 11.13
CA VAL A 30 -22.06 -1.24 10.29
C VAL A 30 -22.39 -2.73 10.32
N ASP A 31 -22.20 -3.40 9.20
CA ASP A 31 -22.28 -4.86 9.16
C ASP A 31 -21.16 -5.45 10.04
N VAL A 32 -21.51 -6.44 10.86
CA VAL A 32 -20.58 -7.08 11.80
C VAL A 32 -19.35 -7.68 11.11
N ASN A 33 -19.43 -8.03 9.83
CA ASN A 33 -18.31 -8.53 9.04
C ASN A 33 -17.22 -7.48 8.80
N TYR A 34 -17.56 -6.19 8.88
CA TYR A 34 -16.60 -5.08 8.75
C TYR A 34 -16.08 -4.57 10.10
N VAL A 35 -16.55 -5.14 11.21
CA VAL A 35 -16.11 -4.77 12.56
C VAL A 35 -15.02 -5.72 13.05
N LEU A 36 -13.90 -5.16 13.49
CA LEU A 36 -12.89 -5.88 14.26
C LEU A 36 -13.00 -5.49 15.74
N ARG A 37 -13.23 -6.47 16.60
CA ARG A 37 -13.13 -6.27 18.05
C ARG A 37 -11.65 -6.27 18.44
N LEU A 38 -11.20 -5.17 19.03
CA LEU A 38 -9.90 -5.12 19.68
C LEU A 38 -9.99 -5.81 21.04
N ASP A 39 -8.99 -6.62 21.37
CA ASP A 39 -8.95 -7.35 22.64
C ASP A 39 -8.70 -6.36 23.80
N PRO A 40 -9.60 -6.30 24.81
CA PRO A 40 -9.42 -5.43 25.97
C PRO A 40 -8.19 -5.77 26.83
N SER A 41 -7.63 -6.98 26.69
CA SER A 41 -6.53 -7.51 27.51
C SER A 41 -5.13 -7.18 26.95
N THR A 42 -5.01 -6.72 25.70
CA THR A 42 -3.76 -6.15 25.17
C THR A 42 -3.62 -4.69 25.62
N PRO A 43 -2.39 -4.13 25.69
CA PRO A 43 -2.21 -2.70 25.97
C PRO A 43 -3.11 -1.91 25.03
N GLN A 44 -4.03 -1.12 25.58
CA GLN A 44 -5.05 -0.46 24.78
C GLN A 44 -4.37 0.40 23.72
N MET A 45 -4.46 -0.04 22.46
CA MET A 45 -4.02 0.77 21.34
C MET A 45 -4.84 2.06 21.38
N PRO A 46 -4.21 3.25 21.42
CA PRO A 46 -4.94 4.50 21.34
C PRO A 46 -5.86 4.49 20.12
N LEU A 47 -7.13 4.89 20.30
CA LEU A 47 -8.13 4.89 19.22
C LEU A 47 -7.66 5.59 17.93
N PRO A 48 -6.89 6.71 17.99
CA PRO A 48 -6.33 7.30 16.78
C PRO A 48 -5.38 6.37 15.99
N HIS A 49 -4.61 5.52 16.68
CA HIS A 49 -3.76 4.52 16.03
C HIS A 49 -4.59 3.38 15.44
N ALA A 50 -5.62 2.92 16.16
CA ALA A 50 -6.53 1.90 15.63
C ALA A 50 -7.25 2.38 14.36
N SER A 51 -7.69 3.64 14.34
CA SER A 51 -8.26 4.28 13.15
C SER A 51 -7.28 4.31 11.98
N PHE A 52 -6.01 4.65 12.23
CA PHE A 52 -4.96 4.65 11.21
C PHE A 52 -4.72 3.27 10.58
N LEU A 53 -4.84 2.19 11.36
CA LEU A 53 -4.71 0.81 10.89
C LEU A 53 -5.94 0.28 10.14
N SER A 54 -7.06 1.02 10.09
CA SER A 54 -8.30 0.49 9.50
C SER A 54 -8.34 0.46 7.97
N CYS A 55 -7.47 1.22 7.29
CA CYS A 55 -7.50 1.38 5.84
C CYS A 55 -6.10 1.41 5.23
N GLY A 56 -5.64 2.59 4.79
CA GLY A 56 -4.48 2.75 3.92
C GLY A 56 -3.20 2.10 4.44
N PHE A 57 -2.89 2.26 5.73
CA PHE A 57 -1.68 1.64 6.29
C PHE A 57 -1.74 0.11 6.23
N SER A 58 -2.86 -0.50 6.60
CA SER A 58 -3.03 -1.95 6.54
C SER A 58 -2.99 -2.49 5.11
N THR A 59 -3.57 -1.77 4.15
CA THR A 59 -3.40 -2.08 2.72
C THR A 59 -1.92 -2.15 2.35
N GLY A 60 -1.16 -1.13 2.74
CA GLY A 60 0.28 -1.06 2.49
C GLY A 60 1.06 -2.18 3.18
N PHE A 61 0.79 -2.44 4.45
CA PHE A 61 1.49 -3.44 5.27
C PHE A 61 1.19 -4.88 4.80
N GLY A 62 -0.07 -5.13 4.42
CA GLY A 62 -0.50 -6.43 3.90
C GLY A 62 0.14 -6.78 2.57
N ALA A 63 0.37 -5.80 1.70
CA ALA A 63 0.91 -6.04 0.36
C ALA A 63 2.26 -6.79 0.34
N PRO A 64 3.32 -6.37 1.06
CA PRO A 64 4.55 -7.15 1.16
C PRO A 64 4.37 -8.41 2.04
N TRP A 65 3.51 -8.37 3.06
CA TRP A 65 3.39 -9.47 4.02
C TRP A 65 2.62 -10.68 3.47
N LYS A 66 1.44 -10.47 2.89
CA LYS A 66 0.50 -11.51 2.46
C LYS A 66 0.46 -11.67 0.95
N LEU A 67 0.41 -10.56 0.21
CA LEU A 67 0.16 -10.61 -1.22
C LEU A 67 1.40 -10.95 -2.06
N ALA A 68 2.46 -10.17 -1.89
CA ALA A 68 3.73 -10.34 -2.61
C ALA A 68 4.63 -11.36 -1.91
N ALA A 69 4.43 -11.54 -0.60
CA ALA A 69 5.21 -12.40 0.27
C ALA A 69 6.72 -12.11 0.14
N VAL A 70 7.11 -10.84 0.32
CA VAL A 70 8.48 -10.35 0.18
C VAL A 70 9.46 -11.26 0.91
N GLU A 71 10.50 -11.66 0.20
CA GLU A 71 11.52 -12.59 0.71
C GLU A 71 12.58 -11.82 1.49
N LYS A 72 13.11 -12.45 2.54
CA LYS A 72 14.22 -11.90 3.31
C LYS A 72 15.42 -11.66 2.38
N GLY A 73 16.06 -10.50 2.50
CA GLY A 73 17.19 -10.12 1.65
C GLY A 73 16.82 -9.46 0.32
N SER A 74 15.53 -9.31 0.01
CA SER A 74 15.07 -8.68 -1.23
C SER A 74 15.26 -7.16 -1.25
N SER A 75 15.38 -6.59 -2.45
CA SER A 75 15.24 -5.16 -2.69
C SER A 75 13.80 -4.79 -3.05
N VAL A 76 13.33 -3.68 -2.50
CA VAL A 76 11.97 -3.18 -2.66
C VAL A 76 12.00 -1.73 -3.12
N ALA A 77 11.16 -1.37 -4.09
CA ALA A 77 10.83 0.03 -4.41
C ALA A 77 9.38 0.34 -4.04
N VAL A 78 9.14 1.54 -3.50
CA VAL A 78 7.82 2.02 -3.09
C VAL A 78 7.57 3.38 -3.74
N ILE A 79 6.68 3.41 -4.73
CA ILE A 79 6.31 4.63 -5.45
C ILE A 79 5.12 5.27 -4.74
N GLY A 80 5.36 6.44 -4.12
CA GLY A 80 4.42 7.18 -3.30
C GLY A 80 4.56 6.87 -1.80
N LEU A 81 4.89 7.87 -0.99
CA LEU A 81 5.09 7.76 0.47
C LEU A 81 3.91 8.35 1.25
N GLY A 82 2.70 7.96 0.84
CA GLY A 82 1.45 8.17 1.58
C GLY A 82 1.27 7.18 2.74
N ALA A 83 0.07 7.11 3.33
CA ALA A 83 -0.22 6.13 4.38
C ALA A 83 -0.02 4.68 3.90
N VAL A 84 -0.43 4.38 2.66
CA VAL A 84 -0.21 3.09 2.00
C VAL A 84 1.27 2.82 1.80
N GLY A 85 2.01 3.75 1.18
CA GLY A 85 3.44 3.58 0.95
C GLY A 85 4.25 3.35 2.23
N LEU A 86 3.95 4.09 3.30
CA LEU A 86 4.60 3.87 4.60
C LEU A 86 4.26 2.50 5.20
N GLY A 87 3.03 1.99 4.98
CA GLY A 87 2.68 0.61 5.29
C GLY A 87 3.51 -0.40 4.50
N VAL A 88 3.74 -0.16 3.21
CA VAL A 88 4.60 -1.02 2.38
C VAL A 88 6.04 -1.02 2.89
N VAL A 89 6.59 0.15 3.23
CA VAL A 89 7.94 0.27 3.79
C VAL A 89 8.07 -0.57 5.05
N GLU A 90 7.15 -0.40 6.00
CA GLU A 90 7.17 -1.12 7.27
C GLU A 90 6.94 -2.63 7.10
N GLY A 91 5.97 -3.02 6.28
CA GLY A 91 5.71 -4.42 5.98
C GLY A 91 6.90 -5.09 5.27
N SER A 92 7.62 -4.37 4.41
CA SER A 92 8.84 -4.87 3.75
C SER A 92 10.00 -5.01 4.72
N ARG A 93 10.19 -4.03 5.62
CA ARG A 93 11.17 -4.08 6.71
C ARG A 93 10.91 -5.29 7.61
N MET A 94 9.66 -5.48 8.03
CA MET A 94 9.25 -6.61 8.87
C MET A 94 9.48 -7.97 8.17
N ARG A 95 9.35 -8.03 6.84
CA ARG A 95 9.69 -9.22 6.03
C ARG A 95 11.20 -9.44 5.84
N GLY A 96 12.03 -8.49 6.27
CA GLY A 96 13.49 -8.58 6.19
C GLY A 96 14.05 -8.16 4.83
N ALA A 97 13.39 -7.26 4.11
CA ALA A 97 13.98 -6.59 2.96
C ALA A 97 15.24 -5.81 3.41
N THR A 98 16.32 -5.90 2.63
CA THR A 98 17.62 -5.28 2.96
C THR A 98 17.77 -3.89 2.36
N ARG A 99 17.02 -3.61 1.29
CA ARG A 99 16.99 -2.30 0.64
C ARG A 99 15.56 -1.92 0.31
N ILE A 100 15.14 -0.74 0.77
CA ILE A 100 13.79 -0.21 0.59
C ILE A 100 13.93 1.22 0.03
N ILE A 101 13.72 1.35 -1.26
CA ILE A 101 13.84 2.60 -2.02
C ILE A 101 12.47 3.27 -2.04
N GLY A 102 12.32 4.42 -1.40
CA GLY A 102 11.10 5.23 -1.48
C GLY A 102 11.20 6.30 -2.56
N ILE A 103 10.12 6.47 -3.32
CA ILE A 103 10.04 7.44 -4.41
C ILE A 103 8.87 8.37 -4.13
N ASP A 104 9.14 9.67 -3.93
CA ASP A 104 8.09 10.67 -3.74
C ASP A 104 8.58 12.05 -4.22
N LYS A 105 7.69 12.82 -4.84
CA LYS A 105 8.00 14.18 -5.30
C LYS A 105 8.16 15.18 -4.14
N ASN A 106 7.60 14.87 -2.97
CA ASN A 106 7.67 15.73 -1.80
C ASN A 106 8.87 15.36 -0.92
N PRO A 107 9.94 16.18 -0.87
CA PRO A 107 11.14 15.86 -0.11
C PRO A 107 10.90 15.74 1.40
N ARG A 108 9.83 16.36 1.92
CA ARG A 108 9.46 16.26 3.35
C ARG A 108 9.03 14.85 3.77
N LYS A 109 8.76 13.96 2.80
CA LYS A 109 8.43 12.56 3.07
C LYS A 109 9.65 11.71 3.43
N LYS A 110 10.85 12.17 3.10
CA LYS A 110 12.11 11.42 3.30
C LYS A 110 12.30 11.00 4.76
N GLU A 111 12.27 11.97 5.68
CA GLU A 111 12.50 11.73 7.10
C GLU A 111 11.50 10.72 7.67
N LYS A 112 10.21 10.88 7.35
CA LYS A 112 9.18 9.93 7.77
C LYS A 112 9.36 8.55 7.15
N GLY A 113 9.76 8.47 5.88
CA GLY A 113 10.08 7.19 5.24
C GLY A 113 11.23 6.48 5.97
N GLN A 114 12.30 7.20 6.31
CA GLN A 114 13.45 6.65 7.02
C GLN A 114 13.07 6.14 8.41
N ALA A 115 12.20 6.85 9.13
CA ALA A 115 11.67 6.41 10.43
C ALA A 115 10.89 5.09 10.35
N PHE A 116 10.28 4.76 9.20
CA PHE A 116 9.59 3.50 8.94
C PHE A 116 10.52 2.40 8.38
N GLY A 117 11.80 2.71 8.11
CA GLY A 117 12.80 1.75 7.62
C GLY A 117 13.17 1.88 6.15
N MET A 118 12.77 2.96 5.46
CA MET A 118 13.25 3.26 4.11
C MET A 118 14.77 3.51 4.13
N THR A 119 15.50 2.87 3.23
CA THR A 119 16.97 2.96 3.14
C THR A 119 17.44 4.01 2.15
N ASP A 120 16.70 4.20 1.06
CA ASP A 120 17.05 5.11 -0.02
C ASP A 120 15.84 5.98 -0.37
N PHE A 121 16.08 7.21 -0.83
CA PHE A 121 15.02 8.13 -1.24
C PHE A 121 15.32 8.74 -2.60
N ILE A 122 14.33 8.72 -3.50
CA ILE A 122 14.39 9.35 -4.81
C ILE A 122 13.29 10.42 -4.88
N ASN A 123 13.69 11.64 -5.24
CA ASN A 123 12.75 12.66 -5.71
C ASN A 123 12.82 12.73 -7.24
N PRO A 124 11.82 12.22 -7.98
CA PRO A 124 11.87 12.19 -9.44
C PRO A 124 11.90 13.58 -10.07
N LEU A 125 11.46 14.64 -9.37
CA LEU A 125 11.51 16.02 -9.89
C LEU A 125 12.92 16.58 -10.01
N LEU A 126 13.92 15.93 -9.40
CA LEU A 126 15.33 16.32 -9.52
C LEU A 126 16.02 15.68 -10.75
N HIS A 127 15.29 14.88 -11.53
CA HIS A 127 15.81 14.09 -12.64
C HIS A 127 14.85 14.13 -13.84
N SER A 128 14.73 15.29 -14.49
CA SER A 128 13.78 15.52 -15.58
C SER A 128 14.03 14.68 -16.85
N ASP A 129 15.23 14.12 -16.98
CA ASP A 129 15.70 13.34 -18.12
C ASP A 129 15.48 11.82 -17.96
N LYS A 130 15.00 11.37 -16.80
CA LYS A 130 14.90 9.93 -16.48
C LYS A 130 13.51 9.52 -16.04
N SER A 131 13.12 8.31 -16.45
CA SER A 131 11.91 7.66 -15.96
C SER A 131 12.08 7.21 -14.50
N VAL A 132 10.98 6.91 -13.81
CA VAL A 132 11.06 6.39 -12.43
C VAL A 132 11.74 5.02 -12.42
N SER A 133 11.48 4.20 -13.44
CA SER A 133 12.12 2.90 -13.58
C SER A 133 13.63 3.00 -13.77
N ASP A 134 14.12 3.98 -14.53
CA ASP A 134 15.56 4.22 -14.73
C ASP A 134 16.23 4.67 -13.44
N LEU A 135 15.60 5.57 -12.68
CA LEU A 135 16.13 6.01 -11.39
C LEU A 135 16.27 4.86 -10.39
N ILE A 136 15.32 3.92 -10.38
CA ILE A 136 15.40 2.72 -9.54
C ILE A 136 16.51 1.78 -10.04
N LYS A 137 16.64 1.59 -11.36
CA LYS A 137 17.70 0.77 -11.96
C LYS A 137 19.08 1.34 -11.68
N ASP A 138 19.27 2.65 -11.77
CA ASP A 138 20.54 3.32 -11.47
C ASP A 138 21.02 3.02 -10.05
N LEU A 139 20.13 3.07 -9.06
CA LEU A 139 20.47 2.71 -7.67
C LEU A 139 20.71 1.21 -7.47
N THR A 140 20.25 0.37 -8.39
CA THR A 140 20.32 -1.11 -8.30
C THR A 140 21.25 -1.71 -9.36
N ALA A 141 22.25 -0.95 -9.81
CA ALA A 141 23.26 -1.38 -10.78
C ALA A 141 22.65 -1.92 -12.10
N GLY A 142 21.57 -1.31 -12.57
CA GLY A 142 20.84 -1.67 -13.77
C GLY A 142 19.88 -2.85 -13.62
N MET A 143 19.92 -3.58 -12.49
CA MET A 143 19.13 -4.81 -12.33
C MET A 143 17.65 -4.55 -12.07
N GLY A 144 17.32 -3.45 -11.40
CA GLY A 144 15.99 -3.23 -10.83
C GLY A 144 15.80 -3.92 -9.47
N VAL A 145 14.60 -3.78 -8.92
CA VAL A 145 14.24 -4.35 -7.61
C VAL A 145 13.56 -5.71 -7.71
N ASP A 146 13.62 -6.51 -6.63
CA ASP A 146 12.87 -7.78 -6.59
C ASP A 146 11.34 -7.51 -6.53
N TYR A 147 10.92 -6.46 -5.80
CA TYR A 147 9.52 -6.05 -5.66
C TYR A 147 9.35 -4.55 -5.85
N CYS A 148 8.35 -4.11 -6.61
CA CYS A 148 7.97 -2.71 -6.72
C CYS A 148 6.49 -2.53 -6.37
N PHE A 149 6.16 -1.54 -5.55
CA PHE A 149 4.79 -1.24 -5.12
C PHE A 149 4.38 0.15 -5.58
N GLU A 150 3.30 0.24 -6.36
CA GLU A 150 2.70 1.49 -6.83
C GLU A 150 1.58 1.92 -5.86
N CYS A 151 1.78 3.08 -5.21
CA CYS A 151 0.93 3.60 -4.14
C CYS A 151 0.44 5.05 -4.37
N THR A 152 0.55 5.58 -5.60
CA THR A 152 0.17 6.96 -5.95
C THR A 152 -1.18 7.05 -6.68
N CYS A 153 -1.71 5.92 -7.16
CA CYS A 153 -2.91 5.86 -7.99
C CYS A 153 -2.75 6.48 -9.40
N LEU A 154 -1.52 6.73 -9.85
CA LEU A 154 -1.26 7.22 -11.21
C LEU A 154 -1.06 6.03 -12.16
N PRO A 155 -1.97 5.78 -13.12
CA PRO A 155 -1.94 4.56 -13.92
C PRO A 155 -0.63 4.34 -14.70
N TYR A 156 -0.02 5.42 -15.21
CA TYR A 156 1.23 5.31 -15.98
C TYR A 156 2.41 4.80 -15.11
N LEU A 157 2.40 5.06 -13.80
CA LEU A 157 3.44 4.58 -12.89
C LEU A 157 3.36 3.07 -12.64
N ILE A 158 2.27 2.40 -13.03
CA ILE A 158 2.16 0.94 -12.95
C ILE A 158 3.10 0.28 -13.96
N SER A 159 3.19 0.82 -15.19
CA SER A 159 4.14 0.32 -16.20
C SER A 159 5.57 0.57 -15.75
N GLU A 160 5.86 1.76 -15.20
CA GLU A 160 7.17 2.10 -14.62
C GLU A 160 7.53 1.16 -13.46
N ALA A 161 6.58 0.83 -12.58
CA ALA A 161 6.78 -0.11 -11.49
C ALA A 161 7.15 -1.51 -12.01
N LEU A 162 6.50 -1.96 -13.08
CA LEU A 162 6.84 -3.23 -13.74
C LEU A 162 8.26 -3.18 -14.30
N GLU A 163 8.59 -2.15 -15.07
CA GLU A 163 9.91 -1.99 -15.69
C GLU A 163 11.04 -1.80 -14.67
N ALA A 164 10.75 -1.24 -13.51
CA ALA A 164 11.70 -1.05 -12.41
C ALA A 164 12.12 -2.37 -11.74
N THR A 165 11.42 -3.48 -12.01
CA THR A 165 11.71 -4.78 -11.40
C THR A 165 12.69 -5.62 -12.21
N LYS A 166 13.34 -6.57 -11.54
CA LYS A 166 14.27 -7.52 -12.15
C LYS A 166 13.60 -8.36 -13.23
N SER A 167 14.25 -8.44 -14.40
CA SER A 167 13.91 -9.45 -15.42
C SER A 167 14.00 -10.86 -14.85
N GLY A 168 13.11 -11.77 -15.24
CA GLY A 168 13.13 -13.17 -14.82
C GLY A 168 12.29 -13.50 -13.58
N LYS A 169 12.11 -12.55 -12.65
CA LYS A 169 11.46 -12.83 -11.35
C LYS A 169 10.78 -11.66 -10.66
N GLY A 170 10.96 -10.44 -11.18
CA GLY A 170 10.50 -9.21 -10.55
C GLY A 170 8.98 -9.15 -10.44
N LYS A 171 8.48 -8.60 -9.32
CA LYS A 171 7.03 -8.45 -9.09
C LYS A 171 6.66 -6.99 -8.85
N ALA A 172 5.80 -6.45 -9.70
CA ALA A 172 5.16 -5.15 -9.50
C ALA A 172 3.74 -5.33 -8.94
N ILE A 173 3.44 -4.56 -7.91
CA ILE A 173 2.18 -4.62 -7.16
C ILE A 173 1.48 -3.27 -7.27
N ALA A 174 0.33 -3.23 -7.93
CA ALA A 174 -0.53 -2.05 -7.99
C ALA A 174 -1.51 -2.05 -6.81
N ILE A 175 -1.45 -1.00 -5.99
CA ILE A 175 -2.31 -0.83 -4.80
C ILE A 175 -3.21 0.40 -4.93
N GLY A 176 -2.77 1.43 -5.66
CA GLY A 176 -3.52 2.66 -5.83
C GLY A 176 -4.92 2.45 -6.43
N PHE A 177 -5.91 3.15 -5.87
CA PHE A 177 -7.26 3.21 -6.42
C PHE A 177 -7.39 4.35 -7.43
N SER A 178 -7.84 4.03 -8.64
CA SER A 178 -8.15 5.00 -9.69
C SER A 178 -9.52 4.64 -10.32
N ASP A 179 -10.22 5.64 -10.83
CA ASP A 179 -11.42 5.53 -11.66
C ASP A 179 -11.11 5.08 -13.10
N VAL A 180 -9.83 5.03 -13.46
CA VAL A 180 -9.36 4.53 -14.75
C VAL A 180 -9.54 3.02 -14.86
N THR A 181 -10.21 2.59 -15.93
CA THR A 181 -10.60 1.19 -16.17
C THR A 181 -9.61 0.40 -17.02
N SER A 182 -8.69 1.07 -17.71
CA SER A 182 -7.68 0.45 -18.55
C SER A 182 -6.35 1.19 -18.46
N LEU A 183 -5.25 0.45 -18.58
CA LEU A 183 -3.92 1.04 -18.61
C LEU A 183 -3.05 0.37 -19.65
N GLN A 184 -2.10 1.13 -20.18
CA GLN A 184 -1.05 0.59 -21.04
C GLN A 184 0.09 0.06 -20.17
N ILE A 185 0.58 -1.13 -20.52
CA ILE A 185 1.71 -1.77 -19.87
C ILE A 185 2.73 -2.20 -20.91
N SER A 186 3.99 -2.18 -20.53
CA SER A 186 5.09 -2.64 -21.36
C SER A 186 5.00 -4.14 -21.64
N TYR A 187 4.65 -4.47 -22.88
CA TYR A 187 4.53 -5.86 -23.33
C TYR A 187 5.87 -6.60 -23.24
N LEU A 188 6.97 -5.93 -23.59
CA LEU A 188 8.31 -6.50 -23.47
C LEU A 188 8.67 -6.76 -22.00
N ALA A 189 8.32 -5.85 -21.09
CA ALA A 189 8.59 -6.05 -19.67
C ALA A 189 7.89 -7.30 -19.13
N LEU A 190 6.65 -7.57 -19.56
CA LEU A 190 5.92 -8.80 -19.24
C LEU A 190 6.55 -10.06 -19.85
N LEU A 191 6.95 -10.00 -21.13
CA LEU A 191 7.61 -11.14 -21.80
C LEU A 191 8.93 -11.53 -21.13
N CYS A 192 9.61 -10.59 -20.47
CA CYS A 192 10.81 -10.83 -19.69
C CYS A 192 10.54 -11.43 -18.29
N ASP A 193 9.51 -12.28 -18.16
CA ASP A 193 9.14 -13.03 -16.95
C ASP A 193 8.95 -12.16 -15.70
N ARG A 194 8.44 -10.94 -15.87
CA ARG A 194 8.01 -10.09 -14.76
C ARG A 194 6.53 -10.32 -14.46
N THR A 195 6.15 -10.17 -13.19
CA THR A 195 4.76 -10.30 -12.75
C THR A 195 4.17 -8.94 -12.41
N LEU A 196 3.01 -8.63 -12.96
CA LEU A 196 2.16 -7.53 -12.50
C LEU A 196 0.95 -8.09 -11.73
N LYS A 197 0.68 -7.57 -10.54
CA LYS A 197 -0.46 -7.98 -9.71
C LYS A 197 -1.13 -6.77 -9.07
N GLY A 198 -2.46 -6.72 -9.11
CA GLY A 198 -3.25 -5.74 -8.34
C GLY A 198 -3.73 -6.30 -7.01
N SER A 199 -4.07 -5.43 -6.06
CA SER A 199 -4.72 -5.87 -4.82
C SER A 199 -5.58 -4.80 -4.15
N ILE A 200 -6.72 -5.26 -3.63
CA ILE A 200 -7.54 -4.51 -2.69
C ILE A 200 -7.12 -4.89 -1.27
N PHE A 201 -6.95 -3.89 -0.41
CA PHE A 201 -6.67 -4.06 1.01
C PHE A 201 -5.41 -4.90 1.32
N GLY A 202 -4.43 -4.88 0.43
CA GLY A 202 -3.14 -5.57 0.61
C GLY A 202 -3.25 -7.09 0.64
N GLY A 203 -4.36 -7.67 0.19
CA GLY A 203 -4.62 -9.10 0.26
C GLY A 203 -4.89 -9.61 1.69
N LEU A 204 -5.14 -8.69 2.63
CA LEU A 204 -5.53 -9.03 4.00
C LEU A 204 -6.95 -9.57 4.03
N ARG A 205 -7.18 -10.60 4.83
CA ARG A 205 -8.52 -11.02 5.24
C ARG A 205 -8.85 -10.37 6.57
N THR A 206 -9.92 -9.57 6.59
CA THR A 206 -10.23 -8.65 7.70
C THR A 206 -10.30 -9.34 9.06
N LYS A 207 -10.94 -10.51 9.14
CA LYS A 207 -11.15 -11.21 10.41
C LYS A 207 -9.93 -11.95 10.95
N THR A 208 -9.03 -12.40 10.08
CA THR A 208 -7.90 -13.26 10.47
C THR A 208 -6.57 -12.54 10.44
N ASP A 209 -6.38 -11.58 9.54
CA ASP A 209 -5.07 -10.95 9.33
C ASP A 209 -4.94 -9.59 10.03
N LEU A 210 -6.01 -8.79 10.19
CA LEU A 210 -5.92 -7.52 10.94
C LEU A 210 -5.60 -7.69 12.43
N PRO A 211 -6.17 -8.65 13.19
CA PRO A 211 -5.78 -8.83 14.59
C PRO A 211 -4.26 -9.00 14.74
N LEU A 212 -3.69 -9.86 13.89
CA LEU A 212 -2.25 -10.11 13.84
C LEU A 212 -1.44 -8.89 13.39
N LEU A 213 -2.00 -8.04 12.51
CA LEU A 213 -1.37 -6.78 12.11
C LEU A 213 -1.32 -5.81 13.28
N VAL A 214 -2.43 -5.66 14.01
CA VAL A 214 -2.50 -4.81 15.22
C VAL A 214 -1.45 -5.23 16.24
N GLU A 215 -1.33 -6.53 16.53
CA GLU A 215 -0.31 -7.08 17.43
C GLU A 215 1.12 -6.78 16.96
N LYS A 216 1.37 -6.82 15.64
CA LYS A 216 2.68 -6.51 15.06
C LYS A 216 3.03 -5.02 15.18
N CYS A 217 2.05 -4.14 15.09
CA CYS A 217 2.23 -2.68 15.19
C CYS A 217 2.32 -2.16 16.63
N GLN A 218 2.08 -3.00 17.64
CA GLN A 218 2.22 -2.64 19.05
C GLN A 218 3.66 -2.81 19.58
N LYS A 219 4.54 -3.45 18.83
CA LYS A 219 5.95 -3.72 19.20
C LYS A 219 6.90 -2.75 18.53
#